data_AF-A0AAJ1PZM5-F1
#
_entry.id   AF-A0AAJ1PZM5-F1
#
_cell.length_a   1.000
_cell.length_b   1.000
_cell.length_c   1.000
_cell.angle_alpha   90.00
_cell.angle_beta   90.00
_cell.angle_gamma   90.00
#
_symmetry.space_group_name_H-M   'P 1'
#
loop_
_entity.id
_entity.type
_entity.pdbx_description
1 polymer ?
#
loop_
_entity_poly.entity_id
_entity_poly.type
_entity_poly.pdbx_seq_one_letter_code
_entity_poly.pdbx_strand_id
1 'polypeptide(L)'
;MTTPSHNHEPKENEGVDDSRPAFFASTVAKLARLEIVTAAVAILCVGALGYAGEAQILSILLAIGAIASIIGIHVGSLLALGQPARNPLAWIAFSYIGRIGAITLFVYLPTAFAQPVRFPATCALIAIVASLLFELVALVRMRQFNVD
;
A
#
# COMPACT_ATOMS: atom_id res chain seq x y z
N MET A 1 32.45 -1.52 61.99
CA MET A 1 31.94 -0.72 60.86
C MET A 1 32.61 -1.21 59.60
N THR A 2 31.91 -2.01 58.81
CA THR A 2 32.31 -2.42 57.46
C THR A 2 31.03 -2.56 56.64
N THR A 3 30.74 -1.58 55.80
CA THR A 3 29.64 -1.59 54.82
C THR A 3 29.97 -2.56 53.68
N PRO A 4 29.06 -3.44 53.25
CA PRO A 4 29.26 -4.21 52.04
C PRO A 4 29.02 -3.31 50.82
N SER A 5 30.02 -3.28 49.94
CA SER A 5 29.99 -2.61 48.63
C SER A 5 28.89 -3.24 47.77
N HIS A 6 27.87 -2.46 47.43
CA HIS A 6 26.89 -2.83 46.42
C HIS A 6 27.61 -2.85 45.06
N ASN A 7 27.98 -4.04 44.60
CA ASN A 7 28.37 -4.23 43.21
C ASN A 7 27.12 -3.93 42.35
N HIS A 8 27.16 -2.81 41.63
CA HIS A 8 26.29 -2.62 40.49
C HIS A 8 26.76 -3.56 39.39
N GLU A 9 26.13 -4.73 39.29
CA GLU A 9 26.10 -5.45 38.03
C GLU A 9 25.49 -4.51 36.98
N PRO A 10 26.12 -4.35 35.81
CA PRO A 10 25.47 -3.64 34.72
C PRO A 10 24.24 -4.44 34.33
N LYS A 11 23.05 -3.81 34.44
CA LYS A 11 21.80 -4.38 33.93
C LYS A 11 22.02 -4.83 32.49
N GLU A 12 22.13 -6.12 32.32
CA GLU A 12 22.23 -6.79 31.03
C GLU A 12 20.93 -6.48 30.28
N ASN A 13 21.03 -5.59 29.29
CA ASN A 13 20.04 -5.26 28.26
C ASN A 13 18.61 -5.75 28.55
N GLU A 14 17.88 -5.01 29.39
CA GLU A 14 16.43 -5.14 29.53
C GLU A 14 15.79 -4.87 28.16
N GLY A 15 15.51 -5.94 27.43
CA GLY A 15 14.42 -6.08 26.47
C GLY A 15 14.39 -5.11 25.29
N VAL A 16 15.23 -5.34 24.27
CA VAL A 16 14.73 -5.09 22.91
C VAL A 16 13.60 -6.08 22.70
N ASP A 17 12.35 -5.60 22.76
CA ASP A 17 11.16 -6.42 22.52
C ASP A 17 11.13 -6.87 21.05
N ASP A 18 11.77 -8.00 20.78
CA ASP A 18 11.82 -8.66 19.47
C ASP A 18 10.43 -8.98 18.89
N SER A 19 9.36 -8.87 19.69
CA SER A 19 7.98 -9.06 19.27
C SER A 19 7.45 -7.89 18.42
N ARG A 20 7.96 -6.67 18.62
CA ARG A 20 7.51 -5.46 17.90
C ARG A 20 7.69 -5.55 16.38
N PRO A 21 8.87 -5.90 15.83
CA PRO A 21 9.05 -6.02 14.38
C PRO A 21 8.19 -7.14 13.78
N ALA A 22 8.01 -8.26 14.49
CA ALA A 22 7.14 -9.36 14.05
C ALA A 22 5.66 -8.96 14.00
N PHE A 23 5.18 -8.24 15.02
CA PHE A 23 3.81 -7.72 15.06
C PHE A 23 3.54 -6.69 13.95
N PHE A 24 4.50 -5.79 13.70
CA PHE A 24 4.43 -4.83 12.62
C PHE A 24 4.31 -5.50 11.25
N ALA A 25 5.22 -6.44 10.94
CA ALA A 25 5.19 -7.20 9.69
C ALA A 25 3.86 -7.95 9.50
N SER A 26 3.32 -8.53 10.57
CA SER A 26 2.02 -9.22 10.53
C SER A 26 0.84 -8.27 10.24
N THR A 27 0.89 -7.05 10.78
CA THR A 27 -0.13 -6.02 10.57
C THR A 27 -0.11 -5.51 9.13
N VAL A 28 1.08 -5.25 8.60
CA VAL A 28 1.30 -4.86 7.21
C VAL A 28 0.81 -5.96 6.26
N ALA A 29 1.09 -7.23 6.56
CA ALA A 29 0.61 -8.35 5.75
C ALA A 29 -0.93 -8.47 5.75
N LYS A 30 -1.59 -8.23 6.89
CA LYS A 30 -3.06 -8.20 6.97
C LYS A 30 -3.64 -7.03 6.16
N LEU A 31 -3.03 -5.85 6.24
CA LEU A 31 -3.46 -4.68 5.50
C LEU A 31 -3.32 -4.90 3.99
N ALA A 32 -2.19 -5.46 3.54
CA ALA A 32 -1.95 -5.85 2.16
C ALA A 32 -2.98 -6.86 1.66
N ARG A 33 -3.32 -7.89 2.46
CA ARG A 33 -4.38 -8.85 2.10
C ARG A 33 -5.75 -8.19 1.97
N LEU A 34 -6.10 -7.28 2.89
CA LEU A 34 -7.36 -6.56 2.82
C LEU A 34 -7.43 -5.71 1.55
N GLU A 35 -6.35 -5.01 1.20
CA GLU A 35 -6.29 -4.20 -0.02
C GLU A 35 -6.38 -5.07 -1.29
N ILE A 36 -5.76 -6.25 -1.32
CA ILE A 36 -5.94 -7.23 -2.43
C ILE A 36 -7.42 -7.62 -2.58
N VAL A 37 -8.11 -7.91 -1.48
CA VAL A 37 -9.54 -8.24 -1.51
C VAL A 37 -10.36 -7.05 -2.05
N THR A 38 -10.08 -5.84 -1.58
CA THR A 38 -10.70 -4.62 -2.10
C THR A 38 -10.44 -4.46 -3.60
N ALA A 39 -9.23 -4.75 -4.08
CA ALA A 39 -8.89 -4.71 -5.51
C ALA A 39 -9.72 -5.70 -6.32
N ALA A 40 -9.84 -6.94 -5.85
CA ALA A 40 -10.61 -7.99 -6.52
C ALA A 40 -12.09 -7.60 -6.62
N VAL A 41 -12.66 -7.08 -5.53
CA VAL A 41 -14.04 -6.57 -5.53
C VAL A 41 -14.21 -5.40 -6.49
N ALA A 42 -13.28 -4.43 -6.47
CA ALA A 42 -13.32 -3.29 -7.38
C ALA A 42 -13.25 -3.73 -8.86
N ILE A 43 -12.39 -4.68 -9.20
CA ILE A 43 -12.26 -5.24 -10.55
C ILE A 43 -13.57 -5.90 -11.00
N LEU A 44 -14.19 -6.71 -10.13
CA LEU A 44 -15.48 -7.34 -10.41
C LEU A 44 -16.58 -6.29 -10.61
N CYS A 45 -16.66 -5.29 -9.74
CA CYS A 45 -17.62 -4.20 -9.85
C CYS A 45 -17.43 -3.40 -11.15
N VAL A 46 -16.19 -3.09 -11.53
CA VAL A 46 -15.87 -2.38 -12.78
C VAL A 46 -16.22 -3.21 -14.01
N GLY A 47 -15.95 -4.52 -13.98
CA GLY A 47 -16.38 -5.42 -15.04
C GLY A 47 -17.90 -5.42 -15.21
N ALA A 48 -18.65 -5.54 -14.11
CA ALA A 48 -20.11 -5.56 -14.12
C ALA A 48 -20.72 -4.21 -14.54
N LEU A 49 -20.25 -3.10 -13.96
CA LEU A 49 -20.72 -1.75 -14.28
C LEU A 49 -20.37 -1.34 -15.71
N GLY A 50 -19.17 -1.68 -16.16
CA GLY A 50 -18.74 -1.42 -17.53
C GLY A 50 -19.59 -2.19 -18.53
N TYR A 51 -19.86 -3.47 -18.25
CA TYR A 51 -20.73 -4.29 -19.10
C TYR A 51 -22.18 -3.76 -19.14
N ALA A 52 -22.76 -3.48 -17.97
CA ALA A 52 -24.13 -2.97 -17.86
C ALA A 52 -24.30 -1.56 -18.46
N GLY A 53 -23.26 -0.73 -18.39
CA GLY A 53 -23.24 0.62 -18.96
C GLY A 53 -22.80 0.68 -20.42
N GLU A 54 -22.71 -0.48 -21.11
CA GLU A 54 -22.28 -0.60 -22.51
C GLU A 54 -20.93 0.07 -22.82
N ALA A 55 -20.03 0.09 -21.82
CA ALA A 55 -18.69 0.61 -22.02
C ALA A 55 -17.94 -0.26 -23.03
N GLN A 56 -17.10 0.37 -23.85
CA GLN A 56 -16.24 -0.36 -24.78
C GLN A 56 -15.33 -1.33 -24.01
N ILE A 57 -15.19 -2.56 -24.51
CA ILE A 57 -14.38 -3.62 -23.87
C ILE A 57 -12.97 -3.12 -23.54
N LEU A 58 -12.34 -2.39 -24.45
CA LEU A 58 -11.02 -1.81 -24.22
C LEU A 58 -11.02 -0.82 -23.04
N SER A 59 -12.06 -0.01 -22.87
CA SER A 59 -12.21 0.93 -21.75
C SER A 59 -12.32 0.18 -20.41
N ILE A 60 -13.04 -0.94 -20.40
CA ILE A 60 -13.13 -1.84 -19.23
C ILE A 60 -11.77 -2.45 -18.90
N LEU A 61 -11.04 -2.95 -19.91
CA LEU A 61 -9.71 -3.52 -19.71
C LEU A 61 -8.70 -2.49 -19.20
N LEU A 62 -8.73 -1.26 -19.72
CA LEU A 62 -7.90 -0.16 -19.23
C LEU A 62 -8.24 0.17 -17.77
N ALA A 63 -9.51 0.14 -17.38
CA ALA A 63 -9.94 0.40 -16.01
C ALA A 63 -9.44 -0.68 -15.05
N ILE A 64 -9.60 -1.95 -15.43
CA ILE A 64 -9.09 -3.10 -14.67
C ILE A 64 -7.56 -3.01 -14.53
N GLY A 65 -6.85 -2.74 -15.63
CA GLY A 65 -5.40 -2.59 -15.64
C GLY A 65 -4.91 -1.46 -14.74
N ALA A 66 -5.60 -0.31 -14.76
CA ALA A 66 -5.31 0.82 -13.88
C ALA A 66 -5.48 0.43 -12.40
N ILE A 67 -6.63 -0.17 -12.03
CA ILE A 67 -6.90 -0.60 -10.65
C ILE A 67 -5.85 -1.61 -10.18
N ALA A 68 -5.63 -2.66 -10.97
CA ALA A 68 -4.69 -3.72 -10.64
C ALA A 68 -3.26 -3.17 -10.47
N SER A 69 -2.84 -2.24 -11.32
CA SER A 69 -1.51 -1.64 -11.25
C SER A 69 -1.36 -0.72 -10.05
N ILE A 70 -2.32 0.20 -9.82
CA ILE A 70 -2.28 1.16 -8.70
C ILE A 70 -2.26 0.42 -7.37
N ILE A 71 -3.15 -0.56 -7.19
CA ILE A 71 -3.24 -1.33 -5.96
C ILE A 71 -2.06 -2.30 -5.84
N GLY A 72 -1.67 -2.97 -6.93
CA GLY A 72 -0.52 -3.89 -6.93
C GLY A 72 0.78 -3.20 -6.56
N ILE A 73 1.01 -1.98 -7.06
CA ILE A 73 2.16 -1.14 -6.67
C ILE A 73 2.12 -0.83 -5.18
N HIS A 74 0.97 -0.45 -4.63
CA HIS A 74 0.85 -0.14 -3.21
C HIS A 74 1.00 -1.38 -2.32
N VAL A 75 0.37 -2.49 -2.67
CA VAL A 75 0.50 -3.77 -1.96
C VAL A 75 1.96 -4.23 -1.97
N GLY A 76 2.61 -4.20 -3.14
CA GLY A 76 4.03 -4.54 -3.26
C GLY A 76 4.91 -3.62 -2.42
N SER A 77 4.58 -2.33 -2.37
CA SER A 77 5.30 -1.37 -1.53
C SER A 77 5.06 -1.65 -0.04
N LEU A 78 3.82 -1.93 0.41
CA LEU A 78 3.50 -2.32 1.78
C LEU A 78 4.27 -3.58 2.19
N LEU A 79 4.28 -4.63 1.37
CA LEU A 79 5.04 -5.85 1.67
C LEU A 79 6.54 -5.58 1.77
N ALA A 80 7.06 -4.68 0.94
CA ALA A 80 8.44 -4.20 1.01
C ALA A 80 8.74 -3.40 2.29
N LEU A 81 7.76 -2.72 2.85
CA LEU A 81 7.85 -1.93 4.09
C LEU A 81 7.92 -2.81 5.34
N GLY A 82 7.30 -3.99 5.31
CA GLY A 82 7.37 -4.97 6.40
C GLY A 82 8.75 -5.63 6.58
N GLN A 83 9.75 -5.27 5.76
CA GLN A 83 11.10 -5.82 5.83
C GLN A 83 11.98 -5.00 6.81
N PRO A 84 12.78 -5.65 7.66
CA PRO A 84 13.44 -5.03 8.83
C PRO A 84 14.54 -3.99 8.53
N ALA A 85 14.96 -3.81 7.28
CA ALA A 85 16.14 -3.00 6.92
C ALA A 85 15.85 -1.81 5.96
N ARG A 86 14.59 -1.37 5.81
CA ARG A 86 14.24 -0.43 4.73
C ARG A 86 13.89 1.00 5.17
N ASN A 87 14.30 1.93 4.32
CA ASN A 87 14.01 3.36 4.43
C ASN A 87 12.53 3.64 4.08
N PRO A 88 11.71 4.15 5.01
CA PRO A 88 10.30 4.41 4.78
C PRO A 88 10.06 5.49 3.72
N LEU A 89 10.97 6.46 3.54
CA LEU A 89 10.85 7.49 2.50
C LEU A 89 11.01 6.91 1.09
N ALA A 90 11.92 5.94 0.92
CA ALA A 90 12.11 5.26 -0.36
C ALA A 90 10.89 4.43 -0.74
N TRP A 91 10.20 3.86 0.25
CA TRP A 91 8.93 3.15 0.06
C TRP A 91 7.82 4.08 -0.45
N ILE A 92 7.60 5.21 0.22
CA ILE A 92 6.63 6.24 -0.18
C ILE A 92 6.92 6.68 -1.61
N ALA A 93 8.17 7.10 -1.88
CA ALA A 93 8.58 7.59 -3.19
C ALA A 93 8.34 6.57 -4.31
N PHE A 94 8.70 5.29 -4.10
CA PHE A 94 8.48 4.23 -5.08
C PHE A 94 6.99 4.00 -5.35
N SER A 95 6.15 4.01 -4.31
CA SER A 95 4.69 3.87 -4.42
C SER A 95 4.08 4.96 -5.29
N TYR A 96 4.43 6.24 -5.04
CA TYR A 96 3.92 7.37 -5.83
C TYR A 96 4.41 7.35 -7.26
N ILE A 97 5.71 7.12 -7.50
CA ILE A 97 6.26 7.02 -8.86
C ILE A 97 5.57 5.91 -9.65
N GLY A 98 5.37 4.75 -9.03
CA GLY A 98 4.66 3.64 -9.66
C GLY A 98 3.21 4.00 -10.02
N ARG A 99 2.46 4.63 -9.11
CA ARG A 99 1.08 5.05 -9.38
C ARG A 99 1.00 6.10 -10.49
N ILE A 100 1.93 7.06 -10.53
CA ILE A 100 2.05 8.04 -11.63
C ILE A 100 2.31 7.31 -12.96
N GLY A 101 3.21 6.33 -12.97
CA GLY A 101 3.45 5.47 -14.12
C GLY A 101 2.19 4.71 -14.56
N ALA A 102 1.42 4.16 -13.63
CA ALA A 102 0.17 3.47 -13.93
C ALA A 102 -0.88 4.41 -14.55
N ILE A 103 -1.08 5.61 -14.00
CA ILE A 103 -1.98 6.62 -14.59
C ILE A 103 -1.50 6.99 -16.00
N THR A 104 -0.19 7.18 -16.17
CA THR A 104 0.39 7.51 -17.48
C THR A 104 0.11 6.40 -18.50
N LEU A 105 0.27 5.14 -18.11
CA LEU A 105 0.09 3.99 -18.99
C LEU A 105 -1.38 3.69 -19.31
N PHE A 106 -2.28 3.77 -18.34
CA PHE A 106 -3.67 3.33 -18.50
C PHE A 106 -4.67 4.46 -18.78
N VAL A 107 -4.28 5.72 -18.57
CA VAL A 107 -5.14 6.89 -18.80
C VAL A 107 -4.51 7.83 -19.82
N TYR A 108 -3.29 8.28 -19.60
CA TYR A 108 -2.68 9.30 -20.47
C TYR A 108 -2.33 8.73 -21.86
N LEU A 109 -1.65 7.58 -21.90
CA LEU A 109 -1.23 6.96 -23.15
C LEU A 109 -2.42 6.59 -24.07
N PRO A 110 -3.52 5.97 -23.60
CA PRO A 110 -4.68 5.71 -24.44
C PRO A 110 -5.37 7.00 -24.93
N THR A 111 -5.32 8.08 -24.14
CA THR A 111 -5.81 9.40 -24.56
C THR A 111 -5.03 9.90 -25.78
N ALA A 112 -3.71 9.71 -25.81
CA ALA A 112 -2.87 10.08 -26.95
C ALA A 112 -3.23 9.30 -28.24
N PHE A 113 -3.86 8.13 -28.10
CA PHE A 113 -4.39 7.31 -29.20
C PHE A 113 -5.91 7.47 -29.39
N ALA A 114 -6.48 8.60 -28.94
CA ALA A 114 -7.90 8.96 -29.07
C ALA A 114 -8.89 7.93 -28.49
N GLN A 115 -8.48 7.14 -27.50
CA GLN A 115 -9.36 6.18 -26.82
C GLN A 115 -10.24 6.88 -25.77
N PRO A 116 -11.48 6.39 -25.52
CA PRO A 116 -12.34 6.94 -24.48
C PRO A 116 -11.86 6.53 -23.09
N VAL A 117 -11.24 7.47 -22.38
CA VAL A 117 -10.61 7.22 -21.07
C VAL A 117 -11.40 7.72 -19.86
N ARG A 118 -12.58 8.34 -20.03
CA ARG A 118 -13.34 8.90 -18.90
C ARG A 118 -13.67 7.84 -17.85
N PHE A 119 -14.11 6.67 -18.30
CA PHE A 119 -14.42 5.54 -17.43
C PHE A 119 -13.18 5.02 -16.69
N PRO A 120 -12.08 4.60 -17.36
CA PRO A 120 -10.88 4.13 -16.67
C PRO A 120 -10.22 5.19 -15.79
N ALA A 121 -10.25 6.46 -16.18
CA ALA A 121 -9.75 7.57 -15.34
C ALA A 121 -10.53 7.69 -14.03
N THR A 122 -11.86 7.57 -14.09
CA THR A 122 -12.72 7.62 -12.89
C THR A 122 -12.41 6.44 -11.96
N CYS A 123 -12.30 5.23 -12.52
CA CYS A 123 -11.91 4.04 -11.77
C CYS A 123 -10.52 4.18 -11.14
N ALA A 124 -9.54 4.72 -11.86
CA ALA A 124 -8.19 4.97 -11.36
C ALA A 124 -8.19 5.96 -10.19
N LEU A 125 -8.95 7.06 -10.29
CA LEU A 125 -9.09 8.04 -9.20
C LEU A 125 -9.67 7.40 -7.94
N ILE A 126 -10.73 6.60 -8.06
CA ILE A 126 -11.33 5.88 -6.93
C ILE A 126 -10.32 4.92 -6.31
N ALA A 127 -9.58 4.17 -7.13
CA ALA A 127 -8.54 3.25 -6.66
C ALA A 127 -7.42 3.98 -5.90
N ILE A 128 -6.99 5.14 -6.38
CA ILE A 128 -6.00 5.98 -5.70
C ILE A 128 -6.53 6.42 -4.34
N VAL A 129 -7.75 6.96 -4.27
CA VAL A 129 -8.35 7.40 -3.00
C VAL A 129 -8.44 6.24 -2.00
N ALA A 130 -8.93 5.09 -2.44
CA ALA A 130 -8.97 3.90 -1.60
C ALA A 130 -7.58 3.50 -1.09
N SER A 131 -6.59 3.45 -2.00
CA SER A 131 -5.20 3.09 -1.68
C SER A 131 -4.54 4.09 -0.71
N LEU A 132 -4.84 5.39 -0.82
CA LEU A 132 -4.37 6.42 0.12
C LEU A 132 -4.94 6.25 1.53
N LEU A 133 -6.17 5.74 1.68
CA LEU A 133 -6.72 5.40 3.00
C LEU A 133 -5.94 4.27 3.66
N PHE A 134 -5.57 3.24 2.91
CA PHE A 134 -4.71 2.16 3.40
C PHE A 134 -3.31 2.68 3.79
N GLU A 135 -2.74 3.58 2.99
CA GLU A 135 -1.46 4.22 3.25
C GLU A 135 -1.48 5.02 4.57
N LEU A 136 -2.54 5.80 4.80
CA LEU A 136 -2.75 6.54 6.04
C LEU A 136 -2.81 5.59 7.25
N VAL A 137 -3.54 4.48 7.14
CA VAL A 137 -3.61 3.47 8.20
C VAL A 137 -2.24 2.86 8.47
N ALA A 138 -1.47 2.52 7.42
CA ALA A 138 -0.12 1.99 7.58
C ALA A 138 0.80 2.98 8.31
N LEU A 139 0.80 4.26 7.90
CA LEU A 139 1.61 5.32 8.51
C LEU A 139 1.24 5.58 9.97
N VAL A 140 -0.06 5.61 10.30
CA VAL A 140 -0.52 5.78 11.69
C VAL A 140 -0.03 4.62 12.55
N ARG A 141 -0.14 3.37 12.06
CA ARG A 141 0.36 2.20 12.78
C ARG A 141 1.88 2.25 12.94
N MET A 142 2.63 2.62 11.91
CA MET A 142 4.09 2.80 12.01
C MET A 142 4.48 3.84 13.05
N ARG A 143 3.80 4.99 13.09
CA ARG A 143 4.07 6.05 14.06
C ARG A 143 3.89 5.57 15.49
N GLN A 144 2.85 4.77 15.76
CA GLN A 144 2.63 4.19 17.09
C GLN A 144 3.82 3.34 17.56
N PHE A 145 4.49 2.61 16.66
CA PHE A 145 5.65 1.78 17.06
C PHE A 145 6.97 2.55 17.26
N ASN A 146 7.07 3.79 16.78
CA ASN A 146 8.31 4.56 16.80
C ASN A 146 8.35 5.66 17.89
N VAL A 147 7.24 5.88 18.61
CA VAL A 147 7.10 6.95 19.62
C VAL A 147 6.99 6.40 21.05
N ASP A 148 6.81 5.08 21.22
CA ASP A 148 6.69 4.38 22.51
C ASP A 148 7.97 3.58 22.86
#